data_AF-A0A392R343-F1
#
_entry.id   AF-A0A392R343-F1
#
_cell.length_a   1.000
_cell.length_b   1.000
_cell.length_c   1.000
_cell.angle_alpha   90.00
_cell.angle_beta   90.00
_cell.angle_gamma   90.00
#
_symmetry.space_group_name_H-M   'P 1'
#
loop_
_entity.id
_entity.type
_entity.pdbx_description
1 polymer ?
#
loop_
_entity_poly.entity_id
_entity_poly.type
_entity_poly.pdbx_seq_one_letter_code
_entity_poly.pdbx_strand_id
1 'polypeptide(L)'
;MAESSFMQPSIPKFDGHYDHWSMLMENLLRSKEYWSLIEDGVVVAPPNATAKQRKAADESKFKDLKAKNYLFQTIDRTILETILNRDTA
;
A
#
# COMPACT_ATOMS: atom_id res chain seq x y z
N MET A 1 23.85 -10.57 23.44
CA MET A 1 22.48 -10.21 23.03
C MET A 1 22.62 -9.42 21.74
N ALA A 2 22.58 -10.07 20.59
CA ALA A 2 22.61 -9.34 19.32
C ALA A 2 21.20 -8.80 19.13
N GLU A 3 21.01 -7.51 19.39
CA GLU A 3 19.85 -6.77 18.94
C GLU A 3 19.79 -6.98 17.43
N SER A 4 18.88 -7.84 17.00
CA SER A 4 18.50 -7.96 15.60
C SER A 4 18.09 -6.56 15.18
N SER A 5 19.03 -5.88 14.52
CA SER A 5 18.78 -4.63 13.84
C SER A 5 17.78 -4.98 12.76
N PHE A 6 16.49 -4.98 13.11
CA PHE A 6 15.38 -5.01 12.18
C PHE A 6 15.49 -3.70 11.42
N MET A 7 16.41 -3.67 10.46
CA MET A 7 16.50 -2.63 9.46
C MET A 7 15.10 -2.52 8.92
N GLN A 8 14.47 -1.36 9.11
CA GLN A 8 13.16 -1.13 8.54
C GLN A 8 13.27 -1.50 7.05
N PRO A 9 12.41 -2.41 6.55
CA PRO A 9 12.46 -2.78 5.16
C PRO A 9 12.33 -1.49 4.35
N SER A 10 13.38 -1.19 3.58
CA SER A 10 13.40 -0.02 2.73
C SER A 10 12.34 -0.18 1.67
N ILE A 11 11.68 0.91 1.32
CA ILE A 11 10.60 0.90 0.33
C ILE A 11 11.24 0.61 -1.03
N PRO A 12 10.90 -0.50 -1.70
CA PRO A 12 11.55 -0.89 -2.94
C PRO A 12 11.14 0.07 -4.06
N LYS A 13 12.13 0.68 -4.71
CA LYS A 13 11.89 1.52 -5.89
C LYS A 13 11.62 0.65 -7.10
N PHE A 14 10.65 1.06 -7.92
CA PHE A 14 10.37 0.42 -9.19
C PHE A 14 11.37 0.90 -10.24
N ASP A 15 12.11 -0.04 -10.82
CA ASP A 15 13.19 0.20 -11.78
C ASP A 15 12.89 -0.36 -13.19
N GLY A 16 11.65 -0.82 -13.42
CA GLY A 16 11.22 -1.49 -14.64
C GLY A 16 11.10 -3.02 -14.50
N HIS A 17 11.68 -3.64 -13.47
CA HIS A 17 11.55 -5.09 -13.23
C HIS A 17 10.33 -5.40 -12.36
N TYR A 18 9.16 -5.49 -12.99
CA TYR A 18 7.86 -5.65 -12.30
C TYR A 18 7.79 -6.88 -11.39
N ASP A 19 8.18 -8.07 -11.86
CA ASP A 19 8.05 -9.30 -11.07
C ASP A 19 8.86 -9.21 -9.77
N HIS A 20 10.11 -8.77 -9.85
CA HIS A 20 10.96 -8.60 -8.68
C HIS A 20 10.42 -7.51 -7.73
N TRP A 21 10.01 -6.37 -8.27
CA TRP A 21 9.44 -5.28 -7.48
C TRP A 21 8.15 -5.70 -6.76
N SER A 22 7.26 -6.42 -7.45
CA SER A 22 5.98 -6.86 -6.89
C SER A 22 6.18 -7.83 -5.72
N MET A 23 7.14 -8.76 -5.82
CA MET A 23 7.49 -9.67 -4.72
C MET A 23 7.98 -8.92 -3.47
N LEU A 24 8.80 -7.89 -3.65
CA LEU A 24 9.29 -7.07 -2.53
C LEU A 24 8.16 -6.23 -1.91
N MET A 25 7.29 -5.66 -2.74
CA MET A 25 6.15 -4.88 -2.29
C MET A 25 5.11 -5.71 -1.54
N GLU A 26 4.82 -6.92 -2.02
CA GLU A 26 3.93 -7.85 -1.33
C GLU A 26 4.47 -8.17 0.07
N ASN A 27 5.76 -8.54 0.17
CA ASN A 27 6.38 -8.81 1.47
C ASN A 27 6.34 -7.59 2.40
N LEU A 28 6.61 -6.38 1.89
CA LEU A 28 6.52 -5.16 2.66
C LEU A 28 5.09 -4.93 3.19
N LEU A 29 4.07 -5.02 2.33
CA LEU A 29 2.67 -4.80 2.72
C LEU A 29 2.15 -5.88 3.67
N ARG A 30 2.56 -7.13 3.50
CA ARG A 30 2.28 -8.22 4.45
C ARG A 30 2.92 -7.97 5.81
N SER A 31 4.18 -7.52 5.84
CA SER A 31 4.89 -7.16 7.09
C SER A 31 4.24 -6.00 7.87
N LYS A 32 3.44 -5.18 7.19
CA LYS A 32 2.71 -4.04 7.77
C LYS A 32 1.22 -4.32 8.01
N GLU A 33 0.75 -5.54 7.74
CA GLU A 33 -0.66 -5.93 7.83
C GLU A 33 -1.60 -5.07 6.96
N TYR A 34 -1.11 -4.61 5.81
CA TYR A 34 -1.89 -3.84 4.82
C TYR A 34 -2.38 -4.70 3.67
N TRP A 35 -1.83 -5.90 3.49
CA TRP A 35 -2.16 -6.76 2.35
C TRP A 35 -3.64 -7.15 2.26
N SER A 36 -4.31 -7.32 3.40
CA SER A 36 -5.76 -7.59 3.43
C SER A 36 -6.59 -6.47 2.78
N LEU A 37 -6.10 -5.24 2.72
CA LEU A 37 -6.79 -4.16 1.99
C LEU A 37 -6.75 -4.34 0.47
N ILE A 38 -5.75 -5.07 -0.03
CA ILE A 38 -5.59 -5.37 -1.45
C ILE A 38 -6.43 -6.60 -1.81
N GLU A 39 -6.43 -7.63 -0.96
CA GLU A 39 -7.21 -8.88 -1.17
C GLU A 39 -8.70 -8.70 -0.87
N ASP A 40 -9.04 -8.20 0.32
CA ASP A 40 -10.42 -8.12 0.82
C ASP A 40 -11.06 -6.75 0.56
N GLY A 41 -10.25 -5.74 0.24
CA GLY A 41 -10.69 -4.37 0.01
C GLY A 41 -10.76 -3.50 1.28
N VAL A 42 -11.16 -2.24 1.09
CA VAL A 42 -11.31 -1.26 2.17
C VAL A 42 -12.71 -1.38 2.78
N VAL A 43 -12.78 -1.47 4.10
CA VAL A 43 -14.05 -1.52 4.84
C VAL A 43 -14.72 -0.14 4.77
N VAL A 44 -15.95 -0.12 4.26
CA VAL A 44 -16.79 1.09 4.19
C VAL A 44 -17.93 0.98 5.19
N ALA A 45 -18.13 2.04 5.98
CA ALA A 45 -19.24 2.09 6.93
C ALA A 45 -20.58 2.21 6.17
N PRO A 46 -21.60 1.39 6.50
CA PRO A 46 -22.94 1.55 5.96
C PRO A 46 -23.60 2.87 6.43
N PRO A 47 -24.64 3.36 5.76
CA PRO A 47 -25.28 4.65 6.07
C PRO A 47 -25.82 4.76 7.52
N ASN A 48 -26.23 3.64 8.12
CA ASN A 48 -26.68 3.56 9.53
C ASN A 48 -25.66 2.86 10.44
N ALA A 49 -24.36 3.05 10.17
CA ALA A 49 -23.29 2.38 10.91
C ALA A 49 -23.32 2.70 12.41
N THR A 50 -23.20 1.65 13.21
CA THR A 50 -22.91 1.77 14.64
C THR A 50 -21.54 2.42 14.85
N ALA A 51 -21.28 2.98 16.05
CA ALA A 51 -19.98 3.55 16.41
C ALA A 51 -18.82 2.56 16.19
N LYS A 52 -19.05 1.26 16.43
CA LYS A 52 -18.08 0.19 16.20
C LYS A 52 -17.77 -0.01 14.71
N GLN A 53 -18.79 -0.02 13.84
CA GLN A 53 -18.61 -0.14 12.39
C GLN A 53 -17.91 1.09 11.80
N ARG A 54 -18.23 2.28 12.31
CA ARG A 54 -17.58 3.52 11.88
C ARG A 54 -16.09 3.54 12.22
N LYS A 55 -15.75 3.15 13.45
CA LYS A 55 -14.35 3.00 13.87
C LYS A 55 -13.58 2.01 12.99
N ALA A 56 -14.17 0.85 12.67
CA ALA A 56 -13.54 -0.13 11.80
C ALA A 56 -13.30 0.40 10.37
N ALA A 57 -14.25 1.17 9.83
CA ALA A 57 -14.09 1.81 8.52
C ALA A 57 -13.00 2.89 8.54
N ASP A 58 -12.92 3.70 9.60
CA ASP A 58 -11.89 4.72 9.76
C ASP A 58 -10.49 4.10 9.90
N GLU A 59 -10.36 3.01 10.66
CA GLU A 59 -9.12 2.23 10.78
C GLU A 59 -8.70 1.60 9.45
N SER A 60 -9.65 1.02 8.70
CA SER A 60 -9.39 0.46 7.37
C SER A 60 -8.96 1.54 6.38
N LYS A 61 -9.65 2.68 6.35
CA LYS A 61 -9.29 3.84 5.52
C LYS A 61 -7.91 4.40 5.88
N PHE A 62 -7.56 4.42 7.17
CA PHE A 62 -6.23 4.85 7.60
C PHE A 62 -5.13 3.91 7.09
N LYS A 63 -5.35 2.59 7.18
CA LYS A 63 -4.43 1.60 6.61
C LYS A 63 -4.33 1.73 5.07
N ASP A 64 -5.45 2.00 4.38
CA ASP A 64 -5.49 2.23 2.93
C ASP A 64 -4.64 3.43 2.51
N LEU A 65 -4.76 4.55 3.23
CA LEU A 65 -3.93 5.73 2.99
C LEU A 65 -2.44 5.43 3.17
N LYS A 66 -2.07 4.61 4.15
CA LYS A 66 -0.68 4.17 4.33
C LYS A 66 -0.22 3.28 3.18
N ALA A 67 -1.00 2.27 2.79
CA ALA A 67 -0.66 1.38 1.69
C ALA A 67 -0.44 2.14 0.38
N LYS A 68 -1.34 3.08 0.06
CA LYS A 68 -1.20 3.99 -1.08
C LYS A 68 0.07 4.83 -0.98
N ASN A 69 0.37 5.37 0.20
CA ASN A 69 1.60 6.16 0.39
C ASN A 69 2.86 5.33 0.07
N TYR A 70 2.93 4.06 0.50
CA TYR A 70 4.03 3.17 0.13
C TYR A 70 4.11 2.99 -1.40
N LEU A 71 3.00 2.68 -2.06
CA LEU A 71 2.95 2.51 -3.52
C LEU A 71 3.34 3.79 -4.28
N PHE A 72 3.00 4.96 -3.77
CA PHE A 72 3.44 6.24 -4.37
C PHE A 72 4.93 6.49 -4.16
N GLN A 73 5.49 6.07 -3.02
CA GLN A 73 6.93 6.24 -2.78
C GLN A 73 7.78 5.30 -3.63
N THR A 74 7.23 4.19 -4.10
CA THR A 74 7.97 3.21 -4.91
C THR A 74 8.10 3.64 -6.37
N ILE A 75 7.16 4.44 -6.87
CA ILE A 75 7.11 4.85 -8.27
C ILE A 75 7.65 6.28 -8.39
N ASP A 76 8.68 6.47 -9.21
CA ASP A 76 9.20 7.80 -9.49
C ASP A 76 8.24 8.61 -10.38
N ARG A 77 8.28 9.93 -10.24
CA ARG A 77 7.35 10.85 -10.91
C ARG A 77 7.27 10.61 -12.42
N THR A 78 8.41 10.37 -13.07
CA THR A 78 8.48 10.14 -14.53
C THR A 78 7.75 8.86 -14.95
N ILE A 79 7.84 7.80 -14.15
CA ILE A 79 7.14 6.54 -14.38
C ILE A 79 5.64 6.74 -14.13
N LEU A 80 5.28 7.45 -13.05
CA LEU A 80 3.89 7.80 -12.78
C LEU A 80 3.28 8.62 -13.92
N GLU A 81 3.99 9.63 -14.42
CA GLU A 81 3.58 10.44 -15.58
C GLU A 81 3.45 9.57 -16.84
N THR A 82 4.31 8.55 -17.03
CA THR A 82 4.19 7.60 -18.15
C THR A 82 2.94 6.70 -18.02
N ILE A 83 2.61 6.24 -16.81
CA ILE A 83 1.41 5.42 -16.55
C ILE A 83 0.13 6.26 -16.69
N LEU A 84 0.18 7.53 -16.27
CA LEU A 84 -0.95 8.47 -16.29
C LEU A 84 -1.15 9.13 -17.65
N ASN A 85 -0.11 9.28 -18.46
CA ASN A 85 -0.20 9.70 -19.86
C ASN A 85 -0.89 8.61 -20.69
N ARG A 86 -2.22 8.52 -20.50
CA ARG A 86 -3.19 7.83 -21.34
C ARG A 86 -3.79 8.78 -22.38
N ASP A 87 -3.05 9.82 -22.79
CA ASP A 87 -3.35 10.48 -24.04
C ASP A 87 -3.12 9.46 -25.15
N THR A 88 -4.24 8.84 -25.48
CA THR A 88 -4.41 7.88 -26.56
C THR A 88 -4.17 8.68 -27.83
N ALA A 89 -3.10 8.35 -28.56
CA ALA A 89 -3.08 8.65 -29.98
C ALA A 89 -4.06 7.72 -30.70
#